data_AF-A0A0T6UXF3-F1
#
_entry.id   AF-A0A0T6UXF3-F1
#
_cell.length_a   1.000
_cell.length_b   1.000
_cell.length_c   1.000
_cell.angle_alpha   90.00
_cell.angle_beta   90.00
_cell.angle_gamma   90.00
#
_symmetry.space_group_name_H-M   'P 1'
#
loop_
_entity.id
_entity.type
_entity.pdbx_description
1 polymer ?
#
loop_
_entity_poly.entity_id
_entity_poly.type
_entity_poly.pdbx_seq_one_letter_code
_entity_poly.pdbx_strand_id
1 'polypeptide(L)'
;MPTTLTLRWPFPLAILLLVLLTPLQAAELFYLGHKIPDIHKPWRSGDYQQLLEALEQVNTTQLNALPRRSGEFTGPIYERMVSEENFRPQLNIYAPLELRQNEAREVLFRLKELMRLYFDFRAVQQPYAAEALSLMSYSLRQQAVLFTLTTEFWTTLSQTEQTNPVRLQGLQETKEAAAMLTSSALDYLGLTQQFGRKELELYAAELSKQLPELFVHLTGDVRHNLLQRVAELASQHPYSAVQSSMRQLEPVLVAIEQDVQAKLAAANAKPAAKPKAQIDLSLPAQSIQ
;
A
#
# COMPACT_ATOMS: atom_id res chain seq x y z
N MET A 1 -39.28 -41.60 56.56
CA MET A 1 -39.04 -42.02 55.17
C MET A 1 -38.04 -41.04 54.58
N PRO A 2 -36.77 -41.41 54.37
CA PRO A 2 -35.74 -40.49 53.90
C PRO A 2 -35.72 -40.46 52.36
N THR A 3 -35.73 -39.27 51.77
CA THR A 3 -35.52 -39.04 50.34
C THR A 3 -34.03 -38.87 50.07
N THR A 4 -33.44 -39.84 49.38
CA THR A 4 -32.06 -39.79 48.89
C THR A 4 -32.01 -38.94 47.62
N LEU A 5 -31.44 -37.75 47.71
CA LEU A 5 -31.05 -36.94 46.54
C LEU A 5 -29.77 -37.53 45.95
N THR A 6 -29.90 -38.17 44.79
CA THR A 6 -28.76 -38.65 44.02
C THR A 6 -28.12 -37.46 43.28
N LEU A 7 -26.95 -37.04 43.76
CA LEU A 7 -26.10 -36.03 43.14
C LEU A 7 -25.55 -36.59 41.82
N ARG A 8 -26.28 -36.43 40.72
CA ARG A 8 -25.80 -36.76 39.38
C ARG A 8 -24.86 -35.66 38.90
N TRP A 9 -23.56 -35.93 39.01
CA TRP A 9 -22.48 -35.11 38.49
C TRP A 9 -22.67 -34.83 36.98
N PRO A 10 -22.59 -33.57 36.52
CA PRO A 10 -22.84 -33.20 35.13
C PRO A 10 -21.58 -33.39 34.28
N PHE A 11 -21.04 -34.62 34.25
CA PHE A 11 -19.96 -34.99 33.34
C PHE A 11 -20.21 -34.64 31.85
N PRO A 12 -21.42 -34.81 31.28
CA PRO A 12 -21.62 -34.45 29.88
C PRO A 12 -21.56 -32.93 29.65
N LEU A 13 -21.94 -32.13 30.66
CA LEU A 13 -21.91 -30.67 30.56
C LEU A 13 -20.48 -30.13 30.64
N ALA A 14 -19.63 -30.75 31.48
CA ALA A 14 -18.21 -30.41 31.57
C ALA A 14 -17.44 -30.75 30.27
N ILE A 15 -17.77 -31.86 29.62
CA ILE A 15 -17.18 -32.25 28.32
C ILE A 15 -17.64 -31.30 27.21
N LEU A 16 -18.93 -30.93 27.18
CA LEU A 16 -19.47 -29.96 26.22
C LEU A 16 -18.79 -28.58 26.37
N LEU A 17 -18.60 -28.12 27.62
CA LEU A 17 -17.87 -26.90 27.92
C LEU A 17 -16.39 -26.98 27.50
N LEU A 18 -15.71 -28.11 27.74
CA LEU A 18 -14.32 -28.31 27.30
C LEU A 18 -14.16 -28.28 25.77
N VAL A 19 -15.11 -28.86 25.03
CA VAL A 19 -15.11 -28.82 23.55
C VAL A 19 -15.39 -27.40 23.04
N LEU A 20 -16.34 -26.68 23.65
CA LEU A 20 -16.64 -25.29 23.30
C LEU A 20 -15.55 -24.29 23.73
N LEU A 21 -14.73 -24.66 24.72
CA LEU A 21 -13.61 -23.86 25.23
C LEU A 21 -12.27 -24.24 24.60
N THR A 22 -12.22 -25.23 23.69
CA THR A 22 -11.01 -25.40 22.88
C THR A 22 -10.85 -24.13 22.03
N PRO A 23 -9.80 -23.32 22.24
CA PRO A 23 -9.54 -22.24 21.31
C PRO A 23 -9.39 -22.88 19.94
N LEU A 24 -10.09 -22.37 18.91
CA LEU A 24 -9.73 -22.66 17.53
C LEU A 24 -8.25 -22.28 17.41
N GLN A 25 -7.36 -23.28 17.52
CA GLN A 25 -5.95 -23.07 17.26
C GLN A 25 -5.87 -22.62 15.81
N ALA A 26 -5.22 -21.48 15.58
CA ALA A 26 -4.95 -21.00 14.23
C ALA A 26 -4.35 -22.16 13.43
N ALA A 27 -5.02 -22.59 12.36
CA ALA A 27 -4.57 -23.71 11.56
C ALA A 27 -3.17 -23.37 11.03
N GLU A 28 -2.16 -24.15 11.41
CA GLU A 28 -0.83 -23.99 10.84
C GLU A 28 -0.90 -24.42 9.37
N LEU A 29 -0.80 -23.44 8.48
CA LEU A 29 -0.80 -23.68 7.04
C LEU A 29 0.63 -23.90 6.56
N PHE A 30 0.80 -24.87 5.66
CA PHE A 30 2.07 -25.20 5.04
C PHE A 30 1.94 -25.17 3.53
N TYR A 31 2.94 -24.61 2.86
CA TYR A 31 3.10 -24.64 1.42
C TYR A 31 4.43 -25.31 1.09
N LEU A 32 4.36 -26.46 0.41
CA LEU A 32 5.54 -27.23 0.00
C LEU A 32 6.51 -27.53 1.15
N GLY A 33 5.98 -27.81 2.34
CA GLY A 33 6.76 -28.11 3.55
C GLY A 33 7.21 -26.88 4.35
N HIS A 34 6.92 -25.67 3.88
CA HIS A 34 7.25 -24.42 4.59
C HIS A 34 6.00 -23.80 5.22
N LYS A 35 6.11 -23.36 6.47
CA LYS A 35 5.00 -22.73 7.19
C LYS A 35 4.66 -21.38 6.57
N ILE A 36 3.40 -21.17 6.20
CA ILE A 36 2.90 -19.90 5.65
C ILE A 36 1.90 -19.25 6.61
N PRO A 37 1.61 -17.95 6.43
CA PRO A 37 0.57 -17.27 7.21
C PRO A 37 -0.81 -17.84 6.94
N ASP A 38 -1.69 -17.71 7.93
CA ASP A 38 -3.11 -18.04 7.79
C ASP A 38 -3.77 -17.17 6.72
N ILE A 39 -4.34 -17.81 5.68
CA ILE A 39 -4.97 -17.13 4.55
C ILE A 39 -6.38 -16.61 4.85
N HIS A 40 -6.94 -16.92 6.03
CA HIS A 40 -8.29 -16.53 6.42
C HIS A 40 -8.35 -15.25 7.27
N LYS A 41 -7.20 -14.69 7.64
CA LYS A 41 -7.09 -13.43 8.38
C LYS A 41 -6.45 -12.32 7.52
N PRO A 42 -6.74 -11.03 7.78
CA PRO A 42 -5.97 -9.93 7.23
C PRO A 42 -4.49 -10.05 7.61
N TRP A 43 -3.61 -9.89 6.63
CA TRP A 43 -2.17 -9.95 6.84
C TRP A 43 -1.59 -8.64 7.34
N ARG A 44 -0.57 -8.78 8.16
CA ARG A 44 0.33 -7.71 8.62
C ARG A 44 1.72 -7.89 8.04
N SER A 45 2.59 -6.91 8.25
CA SER A 45 4.01 -6.94 7.89
C SER A 45 4.71 -8.23 8.30
N GLY A 46 4.43 -8.73 9.52
CA GLY A 46 4.97 -10.00 10.01
C GLY A 46 4.49 -11.23 9.24
N ASP A 47 3.24 -11.24 8.77
CA ASP A 47 2.72 -12.32 7.92
C ASP A 47 3.40 -12.28 6.55
N TYR A 48 3.58 -11.10 5.94
CA TYR A 48 4.34 -10.98 4.70
C TYR A 48 5.79 -11.44 4.84
N GLN A 49 6.44 -11.13 5.97
CA GLN A 49 7.80 -11.62 6.25
C GLN A 49 7.84 -13.14 6.32
N GLN A 50 6.91 -13.76 7.04
CA GLN A 50 6.83 -15.22 7.12
C GLN A 50 6.59 -15.86 5.75
N LEU A 51 5.70 -15.27 4.92
CA LEU A 51 5.49 -15.75 3.55
C LEU A 51 6.76 -15.62 2.71
N LEU A 52 7.45 -14.47 2.79
CA LEU A 52 8.67 -14.22 2.03
C LEU A 52 9.74 -15.25 2.34
N GLU A 53 9.99 -15.52 3.63
CA GLU A 53 10.95 -16.54 4.07
C GLU A 53 10.59 -17.93 3.52
N ALA A 54 9.31 -18.30 3.54
CA ALA A 54 8.86 -19.57 2.97
C ALA A 54 9.07 -19.62 1.44
N LEU A 55 8.70 -18.56 0.73
CA LEU A 55 8.78 -18.52 -0.74
C LEU A 55 10.22 -18.41 -1.25
N GLU A 56 11.14 -17.79 -0.52
CA GLU A 56 12.57 -17.79 -0.85
C GLU A 56 13.15 -19.21 -0.83
N GLN A 57 12.78 -20.00 0.18
CA GLN A 57 13.21 -21.41 0.27
C GLN A 57 12.59 -22.25 -0.85
N VAL A 58 11.29 -22.06 -1.12
CA VAL A 58 10.60 -22.73 -2.22
C VAL A 58 11.25 -22.40 -3.56
N ASN A 59 11.52 -21.12 -3.84
CA ASN A 59 12.12 -20.68 -5.10
C ASN A 59 13.54 -21.24 -5.32
N THR A 60 14.29 -21.45 -4.23
CA THR A 60 15.64 -22.03 -4.28
C THR A 60 15.60 -23.55 -4.50
N THR A 61 14.61 -24.23 -3.91
CA THR A 61 14.53 -25.70 -3.91
C THR A 61 13.71 -26.27 -5.07
N GLN A 62 12.71 -25.53 -5.55
CA GLN A 62 11.76 -25.96 -6.57
C GLN A 62 11.57 -24.88 -7.62
N LEU A 63 12.00 -25.17 -8.85
CA LEU A 63 11.84 -24.25 -9.97
C LEU A 63 10.36 -24.03 -10.29
N ASN A 64 9.97 -22.78 -10.50
CA ASN A 64 8.62 -22.38 -10.92
C ASN A 64 7.49 -22.77 -9.94
N ALA A 65 7.79 -22.86 -8.65
CA ALA A 65 6.86 -23.26 -7.59
C ALA A 65 6.32 -22.10 -6.73
N LEU A 66 6.31 -20.86 -7.23
CA LEU A 66 5.66 -19.76 -6.51
C LEU A 66 4.14 -19.85 -6.67
N PRO A 67 3.36 -19.36 -5.67
CA PRO A 67 1.91 -19.33 -5.76
C PRO A 67 1.41 -18.61 -7.01
N ARG A 68 0.49 -19.25 -7.74
CA ARG A 68 -0.13 -18.70 -8.95
C ARG A 68 -1.58 -18.35 -8.67
N ARG A 69 -2.04 -17.24 -9.24
CA ARG A 69 -3.43 -16.79 -9.12
C ARG A 69 -4.41 -17.82 -9.68
N SER A 70 -4.05 -18.49 -10.77
CA SER A 70 -4.91 -19.49 -11.42
C SER A 70 -4.78 -20.91 -10.87
N GLY A 71 -3.94 -21.13 -9.85
CA GLY A 71 -3.74 -22.46 -9.29
C GLY A 71 -4.86 -22.83 -8.32
N GLU A 72 -5.35 -24.07 -8.38
CA GLU A 72 -6.42 -24.54 -7.50
C GLU A 72 -6.05 -24.43 -6.01
N PHE A 73 -4.81 -24.79 -5.67
CA PHE A 73 -4.31 -24.78 -4.28
C PHE A 73 -3.47 -23.54 -3.94
N THR A 74 -2.93 -22.86 -4.95
CA THR A 74 -2.07 -21.68 -4.77
C THR A 74 -2.80 -20.35 -4.97
N GLY A 75 -3.94 -20.38 -5.67
CA GLY A 75 -4.81 -19.23 -5.91
C GLY A 75 -5.22 -18.55 -4.61
N PRO A 76 -5.77 -19.28 -3.60
CA PRO A 76 -6.15 -18.67 -2.33
C PRO A 76 -4.99 -18.00 -1.57
N ILE A 77 -3.78 -18.56 -1.67
CA ILE A 77 -2.57 -17.95 -1.07
C ILE A 77 -2.26 -16.63 -1.77
N TYR A 78 -2.26 -16.64 -3.11
CA TYR A 78 -1.98 -15.47 -3.92
C TYR A 78 -3.07 -14.39 -3.75
N GLU A 79 -4.34 -14.77 -3.76
CA GLU A 79 -5.48 -13.88 -3.55
C GLU A 79 -5.41 -13.19 -2.18
N ARG A 80 -5.05 -13.93 -1.13
CA ARG A 80 -4.81 -13.32 0.17
C ARG A 80 -3.63 -12.36 0.12
N MET A 81 -2.53 -12.70 -0.54
CA MET A 81 -1.34 -11.84 -0.64
C MET A 81 -1.64 -10.46 -1.23
N VAL A 82 -2.58 -10.35 -2.17
CA VAL A 82 -2.98 -9.08 -2.79
C VAL A 82 -4.37 -8.59 -2.34
N SER A 83 -4.87 -9.10 -1.22
CA SER A 83 -6.21 -8.77 -0.72
C SER A 83 -6.27 -7.35 -0.16
N GLU A 84 -7.35 -6.63 -0.50
CA GLU A 84 -7.63 -5.31 0.08
C GLU A 84 -7.87 -5.37 1.59
N GLU A 85 -8.29 -6.53 2.12
CA GLU A 85 -8.49 -6.70 3.55
C GLU A 85 -7.19 -6.52 4.35
N ASN A 86 -6.03 -6.74 3.73
CA ASN A 86 -4.72 -6.56 4.37
C ASN A 86 -4.40 -5.09 4.66
N PHE A 87 -5.15 -4.14 4.09
CA PHE A 87 -5.03 -2.73 4.46
C PHE A 87 -5.73 -2.39 5.79
N ARG A 88 -6.62 -3.26 6.30
CA ARG A 88 -7.42 -3.00 7.52
C ARG A 88 -6.59 -2.60 8.74
N PRO A 89 -5.44 -3.23 9.06
CA PRO A 89 -4.61 -2.80 10.18
C PRO A 89 -4.12 -1.35 10.05
N GLN A 90 -3.84 -0.90 8.84
CA GLN A 90 -3.31 0.43 8.52
C GLN A 90 -4.41 1.49 8.39
N LEU A 91 -5.64 1.08 8.07
CA LEU A 91 -6.81 1.96 7.96
C LEU A 91 -7.62 2.02 9.26
N ASN A 92 -7.20 1.32 10.31
CA ASN A 92 -7.89 1.32 11.59
C ASN A 92 -7.66 2.64 12.35
N ILE A 93 -8.59 3.58 12.23
CA ILE A 93 -8.54 4.90 12.88
C ILE A 93 -8.44 4.85 14.42
N TYR A 94 -8.78 3.71 15.04
CA TYR A 94 -8.65 3.52 16.49
C TYR A 94 -7.23 3.13 16.92
N ALA A 95 -6.34 2.82 15.97
CA ALA A 95 -4.93 2.57 16.25
C ALA A 95 -4.09 3.86 16.15
N PRO A 96 -3.05 4.02 16.99
CA PRO A 96 -2.10 5.11 16.89
C PRO A 96 -1.54 5.28 15.47
N LEU A 97 -1.43 6.54 15.03
CA LEU A 97 -1.00 6.88 13.67
C LEU A 97 0.43 6.39 13.38
N GLU A 98 1.33 6.48 14.36
CA GLU A 98 2.71 6.02 14.25
C GLU A 98 2.77 4.51 14.00
N LEU A 99 1.90 3.73 14.68
CA LEU A 99 1.81 2.29 14.46
C LEU A 99 1.29 1.98 13.05
N ARG A 100 0.26 2.70 12.59
CA ARG A 100 -0.28 2.53 11.24
C ARG A 100 0.74 2.86 10.15
N GLN A 101 1.49 3.95 10.31
CA GLN A 101 2.54 4.36 9.38
C GLN A 101 3.70 3.37 9.33
N ASN A 102 4.16 2.92 10.49
CA ASN A 102 5.24 1.92 10.57
C ASN A 102 4.81 0.62 9.90
N GLU A 103 3.58 0.17 10.14
CA GLU A 103 3.02 -1.00 9.49
C GLU A 103 2.93 -0.82 7.97
N ALA A 104 2.44 0.31 7.48
CA ALA A 104 2.34 0.60 6.05
C ALA A 104 3.71 0.59 5.35
N ARG A 105 4.73 1.16 6.01
CA ARG A 105 6.11 1.18 5.52
C ARG A 105 6.74 -0.20 5.50
N GLU A 106 6.55 -0.99 6.56
CA GLU A 106 7.07 -2.36 6.62
C GLU A 106 6.39 -3.25 5.56
N VAL A 107 5.06 -3.17 5.40
CA VAL A 107 4.35 -3.92 4.34
C VAL A 107 4.90 -3.55 2.97
N LEU A 108 5.08 -2.26 2.67
CA LEU A 108 5.64 -1.82 1.38
C LEU A 108 7.04 -2.40 1.15
N PHE A 109 7.89 -2.44 2.18
CA PHE A 109 9.20 -3.07 2.11
C PHE A 109 9.11 -4.57 1.81
N ARG A 110 8.22 -5.32 2.48
CA ARG A 110 8.04 -6.76 2.21
C ARG A 110 7.47 -7.02 0.81
N LEU A 111 6.57 -6.17 0.32
CA LEU A 111 6.04 -6.27 -1.04
C LEU A 111 7.13 -6.10 -2.09
N LYS A 112 8.06 -5.17 -1.89
CA LYS A 112 9.23 -5.01 -2.78
C LYS A 112 10.04 -6.31 -2.84
N GLU A 113 10.32 -6.94 -1.71
CA GLU A 113 11.09 -8.19 -1.70
C GLU A 113 10.29 -9.35 -2.30
N LEU A 114 8.98 -9.44 -2.06
CA LEU A 114 8.11 -10.41 -2.74
C LEU A 114 8.12 -10.21 -4.25
N MET A 115 8.03 -8.97 -4.74
CA MET A 115 8.13 -8.69 -6.17
C MET A 115 9.45 -9.20 -6.77
N ARG A 116 10.57 -9.13 -6.05
CA ARG A 116 11.86 -9.67 -6.52
C ARG A 116 11.83 -11.19 -6.75
N LEU A 117 10.92 -11.92 -6.11
CA LEU A 117 10.71 -13.35 -6.38
C LEU A 117 9.88 -13.59 -7.65
N TYR A 118 8.89 -12.74 -7.91
CA TYR A 118 7.96 -12.91 -9.04
C TYR A 118 8.48 -12.31 -10.35
N PHE A 119 9.34 -11.29 -10.30
CA PHE A 119 9.98 -10.69 -11.47
C PHE A 119 11.30 -11.38 -11.79
N ASP A 120 11.37 -12.04 -12.94
CA ASP A 120 12.64 -12.52 -13.51
C ASP A 120 13.10 -11.55 -14.60
N PHE A 121 13.97 -10.61 -14.25
CA PHE A 121 14.49 -9.60 -15.18
C PHE A 121 15.40 -10.18 -16.28
N ARG A 122 15.78 -11.46 -16.21
CA ARG A 122 16.58 -12.14 -17.22
C ARG A 122 15.72 -12.96 -18.18
N ALA A 123 14.47 -13.22 -17.82
CA ALA A 123 13.57 -13.99 -18.66
C ALA A 123 13.13 -13.20 -19.90
N VAL A 124 13.13 -13.88 -21.06
CA VAL A 124 12.56 -13.33 -22.30
C VAL A 124 11.06 -13.08 -22.14
N GLN A 125 10.38 -13.98 -21.44
CA GLN A 125 8.97 -13.90 -21.07
C GLN A 125 8.80 -14.21 -19.60
N GLN A 126 8.02 -13.40 -18.88
CA GLN A 126 7.84 -13.55 -17.44
C GLN A 126 7.04 -14.82 -17.11
N PRO A 127 7.59 -15.74 -16.29
CA PRO A 127 6.90 -16.99 -15.93
C PRO A 127 5.67 -16.76 -15.04
N TYR A 128 5.64 -15.63 -14.32
CA TYR A 128 4.57 -15.18 -13.42
C TYR A 128 4.04 -13.81 -13.83
N ALA A 129 3.90 -13.56 -15.14
CA ALA A 129 3.53 -12.24 -15.69
C ALA A 129 2.30 -11.61 -15.00
N ALA A 130 1.22 -12.38 -14.84
CA ALA A 130 -0.02 -11.89 -14.24
C ALA A 130 0.15 -11.56 -12.75
N GLU A 131 0.84 -12.42 -12.02
CA GLU A 131 1.14 -12.24 -10.60
C GLU A 131 2.09 -11.06 -10.36
N ALA A 132 3.16 -10.95 -11.15
CA ALA A 132 4.13 -9.86 -11.04
C ALA A 132 3.48 -8.49 -11.24
N LEU A 133 2.63 -8.34 -12.27
CA LEU A 133 1.90 -7.10 -12.52
C LEU A 133 0.84 -6.82 -11.45
N SER A 134 0.12 -7.85 -10.99
CA SER A 134 -0.86 -7.71 -9.90
C SER A 134 -0.21 -7.29 -8.58
N LEU A 135 0.97 -7.82 -8.25
CA LEU A 135 1.77 -7.36 -7.11
C LEU A 135 2.21 -5.91 -7.27
N MET A 136 2.58 -5.47 -8.47
CA MET A 136 2.90 -4.07 -8.75
C MET A 136 1.68 -3.17 -8.52
N SER A 137 0.50 -3.52 -9.05
CA SER A 137 -0.76 -2.82 -8.76
C SER A 137 -1.04 -2.75 -7.26
N TYR A 138 -0.84 -3.85 -6.53
CA TYR A 138 -1.05 -3.89 -5.09
C TYR A 138 -0.05 -2.98 -4.34
N SER A 139 1.21 -2.95 -4.76
CA SER A 139 2.26 -2.09 -4.21
C SER A 139 1.95 -0.61 -4.39
N LEU A 140 1.44 -0.19 -5.55
CA LEU A 140 0.99 1.18 -5.78
C LEU A 140 -0.13 1.58 -4.82
N ARG A 141 -1.10 0.70 -4.61
CA ARG A 141 -2.19 0.97 -3.65
C ARG A 141 -1.67 1.06 -2.21
N GLN A 142 -0.73 0.20 -1.84
CA GLN A 142 -0.05 0.27 -0.55
C GLN A 142 0.70 1.61 -0.38
N GLN A 143 1.34 2.11 -1.43
CA GLN A 143 1.98 3.44 -1.43
C GLN A 143 0.95 4.57 -1.24
N ALA A 144 -0.25 4.46 -1.81
CA ALA A 144 -1.32 5.45 -1.63
C ALA A 144 -1.83 5.49 -0.18
N VAL A 145 -1.95 4.31 0.47
CA VAL A 145 -2.24 4.22 1.90
C VAL A 145 -1.15 4.91 2.72
N LEU A 146 0.12 4.65 2.42
CA LEU A 146 1.23 5.31 3.12
C LEU A 146 1.16 6.84 2.98
N PHE A 147 0.89 7.39 1.79
CA PHE A 147 0.74 8.83 1.60
C PHE A 147 -0.44 9.43 2.35
N THR A 148 -1.56 8.71 2.41
CA THR A 148 -2.73 9.13 3.20
C THR A 148 -2.34 9.30 4.66
N LEU A 149 -1.63 8.32 5.22
CA LEU A 149 -1.13 8.37 6.59
C LEU A 149 -0.06 9.45 6.79
N THR A 150 0.83 9.66 5.81
CA THR A 150 1.83 10.74 5.85
C THR A 150 1.16 12.11 5.87
N THR A 151 0.11 12.29 5.08
CA THR A 151 -0.67 13.53 5.04
C THR A 151 -1.40 13.76 6.36
N GLU A 152 -2.06 12.73 6.90
CA GLU A 152 -2.70 12.78 8.23
C GLU A 152 -1.70 13.25 9.28
N PHE A 153 -0.51 12.65 9.34
CA PHE A 153 0.54 13.02 10.29
C PHE A 153 1.04 14.44 10.08
N TRP A 154 1.23 14.86 8.83
CA TRP A 154 1.69 16.23 8.55
C TRP A 154 0.73 17.27 9.12
N THR A 155 -0.58 17.00 9.09
CA THR A 155 -1.60 17.90 9.64
C THR A 155 -1.63 17.96 11.16
N THR A 156 -1.05 16.98 11.87
CA THR A 156 -0.94 17.00 13.34
C THR A 156 0.28 17.75 13.85
N LEU A 157 1.25 18.05 12.97
CA LEU A 157 2.49 18.74 13.34
C LEU A 157 2.28 20.25 13.54
N SER A 158 3.03 20.84 14.48
CA SER A 158 3.14 22.29 14.60
C SER A 158 3.88 22.89 13.40
N GLN A 159 3.73 24.19 13.15
CA GLN A 159 4.45 24.88 12.07
C GLN A 159 5.98 24.78 12.18
N THR A 160 6.52 24.75 13.41
CA THR A 160 7.96 24.55 13.65
C THR A 160 8.42 23.15 13.25
N GLU A 161 7.60 22.13 13.50
CA GLU A 161 7.91 20.76 13.08
C GLU A 161 7.72 20.58 11.56
N GLN A 162 6.74 21.23 10.94
CA GLN A 162 6.54 21.19 9.49
C GLN A 162 7.70 21.83 8.71
N THR A 163 8.50 22.68 9.35
CA THR A 163 9.69 23.32 8.76
C THR A 163 10.99 22.63 9.17
N ASN A 164 10.92 21.57 9.97
CA ASN A 164 12.08 20.80 10.39
C ASN A 164 12.75 20.16 9.16
N PRO A 165 14.06 20.42 8.92
CA PRO A 165 14.75 19.95 7.73
C PRO A 165 14.80 18.43 7.62
N VAL A 166 14.90 17.70 8.74
CA VAL A 166 14.92 16.23 8.76
C VAL A 166 13.57 15.66 8.31
N ARG A 167 12.47 16.27 8.75
CA ARG A 167 11.12 15.83 8.34
C ARG A 167 10.83 16.15 6.89
N LEU A 168 11.25 17.33 6.42
CA LEU A 168 11.14 17.70 5.02
C LEU A 168 11.96 16.77 4.13
N GLN A 169 13.17 16.40 4.56
CA GLN A 169 13.98 15.41 3.86
C GLN A 169 13.27 14.04 3.81
N GLY A 170 12.76 13.53 4.93
CA GLY A 170 12.04 12.24 4.92
C GLY A 170 10.77 12.25 4.05
N LEU A 171 10.06 13.39 3.99
CA LEU A 171 8.93 13.57 3.08
C LEU A 171 9.37 13.58 1.61
N GLN A 172 10.48 14.22 1.31
CA GLN A 172 11.07 14.27 -0.03
C GLN A 172 11.49 12.87 -0.49
N GLU A 173 12.21 12.12 0.35
CA GLU A 173 12.62 10.73 0.09
C GLU A 173 11.40 9.82 -0.17
N THR A 174 10.32 10.00 0.60
CA THR A 174 9.06 9.25 0.40
C THR A 174 8.42 9.57 -0.96
N LYS A 175 8.44 10.85 -1.37
CA LYS A 175 7.92 11.28 -2.68
C LYS A 175 8.76 10.74 -3.83
N GLU A 176 10.09 10.73 -3.69
CA GLU A 176 11.01 10.19 -4.68
C GLU A 176 10.84 8.67 -4.85
N ALA A 177 10.69 7.94 -3.74
CA ALA A 177 10.38 6.50 -3.77
C ALA A 177 9.07 6.21 -4.51
N ALA A 178 8.03 7.00 -4.24
CA ALA A 178 6.75 6.86 -4.95
C ALA A 178 6.83 7.25 -6.43
N ALA A 179 7.62 8.27 -6.76
CA ALA A 179 7.85 8.69 -8.14
C ALA A 179 8.52 7.56 -8.94
N MET A 180 9.54 6.93 -8.37
CA MET A 180 10.20 5.77 -8.96
C MET A 180 9.23 4.60 -9.15
N LEU A 181 8.43 4.27 -8.13
CA LEU A 181 7.44 3.21 -8.21
C LEU A 181 6.39 3.48 -9.30
N THR A 182 5.83 4.69 -9.34
CA THR A 182 4.78 5.09 -10.29
C THR A 182 5.30 5.13 -11.73
N SER A 183 6.52 5.62 -11.93
CA SER A 183 7.15 5.66 -13.26
C SER A 183 7.43 4.25 -13.77
N SER A 184 8.04 3.41 -12.93
CA SER A 184 8.33 2.01 -13.26
C SER A 184 7.05 1.22 -13.58
N ALA A 185 5.97 1.52 -12.86
CA ALA A 185 4.68 0.91 -13.09
C ALA A 185 4.13 1.19 -14.50
N LEU A 186 4.27 2.42 -15.01
CA LEU A 186 3.90 2.74 -16.40
C LEU A 186 4.84 2.09 -17.40
N ASP A 187 6.14 2.01 -17.10
CA ASP A 187 7.13 1.43 -18.01
C ASP A 187 6.91 -0.06 -18.28
N TYR A 188 6.34 -0.79 -17.33
CA TYR A 188 5.94 -2.18 -17.54
C TYR A 188 4.89 -2.36 -18.65
N LEU A 189 4.07 -1.35 -18.93
CA LEU A 189 3.17 -1.39 -20.09
C LEU A 189 3.95 -1.47 -21.41
N GLY A 190 5.16 -0.89 -21.47
CA GLY A 190 6.03 -0.96 -22.65
C GLY A 190 6.74 -2.30 -22.84
N LEU A 191 6.72 -3.20 -21.87
CA LEU A 191 7.47 -4.46 -21.89
C LEU A 191 6.72 -5.60 -22.59
N THR A 192 6.23 -5.35 -23.81
CA THR A 192 5.35 -6.25 -24.57
C THR A 192 5.99 -7.56 -25.03
N GLN A 193 7.32 -7.67 -24.96
CA GLN A 193 8.03 -8.94 -25.18
C GLN A 193 8.00 -9.84 -23.93
N GLN A 194 8.06 -9.21 -22.75
CA GLN A 194 8.13 -9.91 -21.47
C GLN A 194 6.74 -10.26 -20.91
N PHE A 195 5.76 -9.39 -21.13
CA PHE A 195 4.39 -9.56 -20.65
C PHE A 195 3.43 -9.79 -21.81
N GLY A 196 2.53 -10.76 -21.63
CA GLY A 196 1.51 -11.06 -22.60
C GLY A 196 0.46 -9.95 -22.71
N ARG A 197 -0.27 -9.96 -23.83
CA ARG A 197 -1.30 -8.97 -24.13
C ARG A 197 -2.38 -8.90 -23.05
N LYS A 198 -2.93 -10.04 -22.62
CA LYS A 198 -4.04 -10.09 -21.66
C LYS A 198 -3.64 -9.50 -20.31
N GLU A 199 -2.41 -9.79 -19.89
CA GLU A 199 -1.82 -9.33 -18.65
C GLU A 199 -1.65 -7.80 -18.68
N LEU A 200 -1.11 -7.26 -19.78
CA LEU A 200 -0.94 -5.82 -19.96
C LEU A 200 -2.28 -5.06 -20.06
N GLU A 201 -3.28 -5.65 -20.72
CA GLU A 201 -4.63 -5.06 -20.81
C GLU A 201 -5.29 -4.96 -19.42
N LEU A 202 -5.23 -6.02 -18.61
CA LEU A 202 -5.75 -6.00 -17.24
C LEU A 202 -4.99 -4.99 -16.37
N TYR A 203 -3.66 -5.02 -16.45
CA TYR A 203 -2.80 -4.15 -15.67
C TYR A 203 -3.03 -2.67 -15.99
N ALA A 204 -3.19 -2.31 -17.27
CA ALA A 204 -3.53 -0.93 -17.67
C ALA A 204 -4.86 -0.46 -17.06
N ALA A 205 -5.86 -1.34 -16.97
CA ALA A 205 -7.15 -1.02 -16.36
C ALA A 205 -7.05 -0.85 -14.84
N GLU A 206 -6.21 -1.64 -14.17
CA GLU A 206 -5.93 -1.48 -12.72
C GLU A 206 -5.18 -0.18 -12.44
N LEU A 207 -4.12 0.09 -13.20
CA LEU A 207 -3.33 1.32 -13.11
C LEU A 207 -4.20 2.57 -13.25
N SER A 208 -5.13 2.57 -14.20
CA SER A 208 -6.02 3.71 -14.44
C SER A 208 -6.89 4.08 -13.23
N LYS A 209 -7.16 3.13 -12.33
CA LYS A 209 -7.91 3.37 -11.10
C LYS A 209 -7.02 3.91 -9.97
N GLN A 210 -5.75 3.50 -9.94
CA GLN A 210 -4.84 3.75 -8.83
C GLN A 210 -3.98 5.01 -9.01
N LEU A 211 -3.58 5.32 -10.25
CA LEU A 211 -2.70 6.45 -10.56
C LEU A 211 -3.21 7.81 -10.06
N PRO A 212 -4.52 8.16 -10.16
CA PRO A 212 -5.00 9.46 -9.68
C PRO A 212 -4.71 9.72 -8.20
N GLU A 213 -4.84 8.70 -7.34
CA GLU A 213 -4.60 8.81 -5.90
C GLU A 213 -3.13 9.08 -5.57
N LEU A 214 -2.20 8.48 -6.33
CA LEU A 214 -0.77 8.70 -6.15
C LEU A 214 -0.31 10.02 -6.78
N PHE A 215 -0.85 10.34 -7.94
CA PHE A 215 -0.40 11.44 -8.78
C PHE A 215 -0.42 12.79 -8.05
N VAL A 216 -1.46 13.05 -7.24
CA VAL A 216 -1.61 14.31 -6.48
C VAL A 216 -0.47 14.57 -5.49
N HIS A 217 0.22 13.51 -5.04
CA HIS A 217 1.29 13.60 -4.04
C HIS A 217 2.69 13.79 -4.64
N LEU A 218 2.85 13.57 -5.94
CA LEU A 218 4.14 13.62 -6.63
C LEU A 218 4.59 15.07 -6.87
N THR A 219 5.88 15.26 -7.15
CA THR A 219 6.45 16.58 -7.47
C THR A 219 6.04 17.04 -8.87
N GLY A 220 6.10 18.35 -9.14
CA GLY A 220 5.67 18.91 -10.42
C GLY A 220 6.38 18.30 -11.63
N ASP A 221 7.70 18.15 -11.55
CA ASP A 221 8.50 17.55 -12.63
C ASP A 221 8.10 16.11 -12.91
N VAL A 222 7.86 15.32 -11.86
CA VAL A 222 7.41 13.92 -11.98
C VAL A 222 6.02 13.86 -12.59
N ARG A 223 5.09 14.69 -12.14
CA ARG A 223 3.72 14.74 -12.69
C ARG A 223 3.72 15.09 -14.17
N HIS A 224 4.56 16.04 -14.59
CA HIS A 224 4.72 16.39 -15.99
C HIS A 224 5.23 15.21 -16.83
N ASN A 225 6.30 14.53 -16.37
CA ASN A 225 6.85 13.37 -17.06
C ASN A 225 5.85 12.22 -17.16
N LEU A 226 5.08 11.96 -16.09
CA LEU A 226 4.04 10.93 -16.10
C LEU A 226 2.91 11.26 -17.08
N LEU A 227 2.48 12.52 -17.17
CA LEU A 227 1.49 12.95 -18.15
C LEU A 227 1.96 12.70 -19.59
N GLN A 228 3.21 13.07 -19.90
CA GLN A 228 3.81 12.79 -21.21
C GLN A 228 3.82 11.28 -21.49
N ARG A 229 4.21 10.47 -20.50
CA ARG A 229 4.26 9.01 -20.64
C ARG A 229 2.89 8.39 -20.87
N VAL A 230 1.86 8.86 -20.15
CA VAL A 230 0.47 8.41 -20.35
C VAL A 230 -0.02 8.78 -21.76
N ALA A 231 0.25 10.00 -22.23
CA ALA A 231 -0.11 10.43 -23.58
C ALA A 231 0.61 9.62 -24.69
N GLU A 232 1.88 9.29 -24.47
CA GLU A 232 2.63 8.40 -25.37
C GLU A 232 2.00 7.01 -25.42
N LEU A 233 1.72 6.38 -24.28
CA LEU A 233 1.05 5.07 -24.21
C LEU A 233 -0.36 5.11 -24.82
N ALA A 234 -1.11 6.19 -24.64
CA ALA A 234 -2.42 6.41 -25.22
C ALA A 234 -2.42 6.47 -26.76
N SER A 235 -1.31 6.91 -27.36
CA SER A 235 -1.19 7.11 -28.81
C SER A 235 -0.41 6.00 -29.52
N GLN A 236 0.62 5.45 -28.89
CA GLN A 236 1.63 4.61 -29.56
C GLN A 236 1.65 3.16 -29.08
N HIS A 237 1.00 2.83 -27.96
CA HIS A 237 1.06 1.46 -27.43
C HIS A 237 0.45 0.45 -28.42
N PRO A 238 1.06 -0.73 -28.67
CA PRO A 238 0.60 -1.66 -29.71
C PRO A 238 -0.78 -2.28 -29.46
N TYR A 239 -1.23 -2.31 -28.21
CA TYR A 239 -2.54 -2.86 -27.83
C TYR A 239 -3.58 -1.77 -27.61
N SER A 240 -4.69 -1.85 -28.34
CA SER A 240 -5.77 -0.85 -28.34
C SER A 240 -6.47 -0.70 -26.99
N ALA A 241 -6.58 -1.78 -26.21
CA ALA A 241 -7.19 -1.73 -24.89
C ALA A 241 -6.33 -0.93 -23.91
N VAL A 242 -4.99 -1.10 -23.93
CA VAL A 242 -4.07 -0.26 -23.14
C VAL A 242 -4.16 1.21 -23.59
N GLN A 243 -4.17 1.47 -24.90
CA GLN A 243 -4.38 2.83 -25.41
C GLN A 243 -5.67 3.45 -24.86
N SER A 244 -6.76 2.68 -24.85
CA SER A 244 -8.07 3.13 -24.39
C SER A 244 -8.06 3.45 -22.89
N SER A 245 -7.44 2.61 -22.06
CA SER A 245 -7.24 2.88 -20.64
C SER A 245 -6.44 4.17 -20.41
N MET A 246 -5.33 4.36 -21.12
CA MET A 246 -4.51 5.56 -20.98
C MET A 246 -5.21 6.83 -21.47
N ARG A 247 -5.98 6.77 -22.57
CA ARG A 247 -6.81 7.89 -23.04
C ARG A 247 -7.90 8.30 -22.04
N GLN A 248 -8.43 7.35 -21.28
CA GLN A 248 -9.40 7.64 -20.23
C GLN A 248 -8.73 8.23 -18.98
N LEU A 249 -7.51 7.77 -18.66
CA LEU A 249 -6.73 8.26 -17.52
C LEU A 249 -6.20 9.68 -17.71
N GLU A 250 -5.69 9.99 -18.91
CA GLU A 250 -5.05 11.28 -19.25
C GLU A 250 -5.86 12.51 -18.80
N PRO A 251 -7.15 12.70 -19.17
CA PRO A 251 -7.90 13.88 -18.77
C PRO A 251 -8.08 13.99 -17.25
N VAL A 252 -8.14 12.87 -16.53
CA VAL A 252 -8.23 12.86 -15.06
C VAL A 252 -6.95 13.42 -14.45
N LEU A 253 -5.78 12.96 -14.92
CA LEU A 253 -4.49 13.44 -14.43
C LEU A 253 -4.24 14.91 -14.79
N VAL A 254 -4.65 15.35 -15.99
CA VAL A 254 -4.57 16.76 -16.39
C VAL A 254 -5.42 17.64 -15.49
N ALA A 255 -6.65 17.23 -15.16
CA ALA A 255 -7.51 17.97 -14.24
C ALA A 255 -6.89 18.09 -12.84
N ILE A 256 -6.26 17.02 -12.33
CA ILE A 256 -5.55 17.04 -11.04
C ILE A 256 -4.34 18.00 -11.11
N GLU A 257 -3.54 17.97 -12.18
CA GLU A 257 -2.40 18.89 -12.34
C GLU A 257 -2.85 20.36 -12.30
N GLN A 258 -3.92 20.68 -13.04
CA GLN A 258 -4.47 22.03 -13.08
C GLN A 258 -4.96 22.50 -11.70
N ASP A 259 -5.67 21.65 -10.96
CA ASP A 259 -6.14 21.96 -9.60
C ASP A 259 -4.97 22.17 -8.64
N VAL A 260 -3.95 21.30 -8.68
CA VAL A 260 -2.74 21.44 -7.85
C VAL A 260 -2.01 22.74 -8.16
N GLN A 261 -1.80 23.08 -9.43
CA GLN A 261 -1.15 24.32 -9.83
C GLN A 261 -1.93 25.56 -9.39
N ALA A 262 -3.27 25.55 -9.55
CA ALA A 262 -4.13 26.63 -9.08
C ALA A 262 -4.01 26.85 -7.56
N LYS A 263 -3.99 25.76 -6.78
CA LYS A 263 -3.81 25.81 -5.32
C LYS A 263 -2.43 26.32 -4.92
N LEU A 264 -1.36 25.91 -5.60
CA LEU A 264 0.00 26.39 -5.34
C LEU A 264 0.14 27.88 -5.68
N ALA A 265 -0.41 28.33 -6.81
CA ALA A 265 -0.43 29.74 -7.19
C ALA A 265 -1.20 30.60 -6.16
N ALA A 266 -2.36 30.12 -5.70
CA ALA A 266 -3.16 30.81 -4.68
C ALA A 266 -2.45 30.87 -3.32
N ALA A 267 -1.69 29.84 -2.94
CA ALA A 267 -0.89 29.84 -1.72
C ALA A 267 0.25 30.86 -1.78
N ASN A 268 0.95 30.95 -2.91
CA ASN A 268 2.03 31.91 -3.14
C ASN A 268 1.54 33.37 -3.23
N ALA A 269 0.28 33.58 -3.61
CA ALA A 269 -0.34 34.90 -3.68
C ALA A 269 -0.83 35.45 -2.32
N LYS A 270 -0.88 34.63 -1.26
CA LYS A 270 -1.25 35.11 0.08
C LYS A 270 -0.08 35.88 0.72
N PRO A 271 -0.23 37.17 1.07
CA PRO A 271 0.82 37.91 1.75
C PRO A 271 1.12 37.27 3.11
N ALA A 272 2.42 37.17 3.44
CA ALA A 272 2.87 36.75 4.76
C ALA A 272 2.13 37.55 5.83
N ALA A 273 1.48 36.86 6.77
CA ALA A 273 0.78 37.51 7.87
C ALA A 273 1.73 38.51 8.53
N LYS A 274 1.33 39.79 8.57
CA LYS A 274 2.06 40.83 9.31
C LYS A 274 2.38 40.28 10.71
N PRO A 275 3.63 40.38 11.19
CA PRO A 275 3.95 39.97 12.54
C PRO A 275 2.98 40.64 13.49
N LYS A 276 2.28 39.84 14.31
CA LYS A 276 1.41 40.36 15.38
C LYS A 276 2.23 41.38 16.16
N ALA A 277 1.72 42.61 16.23
CA ALA A 277 2.29 43.66 17.07
C ALA A 277 2.59 43.05 18.45
N GLN A 278 3.84 43.15 18.90
CA GLN A 278 4.20 42.82 20.27
C GLN A 278 3.26 43.61 21.18
N ILE A 279 2.50 42.90 22.00
CA ILE A 279 1.73 43.53 23.08
C ILE A 279 2.79 44.08 24.03
N ASP A 280 2.95 45.40 24.00
CA ASP A 280 3.81 46.13 24.92
C ASP A 280 3.19 46.03 26.32
N LEU A 281 3.86 45.29 27.20
CA LEU A 281 3.47 45.09 28.60
C LEU A 281 4.21 46.07 29.54
N SER A 282 4.69 47.21 29.03
CA SER A 282 5.26 48.23 29.90
C SER A 282 4.19 48.83 30.81
N LEU A 283 4.39 48.65 32.13
CA LEU A 283 3.57 49.24 33.17
C LEU A 283 3.71 50.77 33.14
N PRO A 284 2.62 51.55 33.30
CA PRO A 284 2.72 53.00 33.35
C PRO A 284 3.54 53.41 34.58
N ALA A 285 4.58 54.20 34.34
CA ALA A 285 5.42 54.78 35.39
C ALA A 285 4.53 55.59 36.34
N GLN A 286 4.45 55.13 37.59
CA GLN A 286 3.82 55.89 38.67
C GLN A 286 4.62 57.18 38.87
N SER A 287 3.96 58.31 38.56
CA SER A 287 4.44 59.64 38.88
C SER A 287 4.48 59.80 40.40
N ILE A 288 5.70 59.82 40.95
CA ILE A 288 5.95 60.27 42.33
C ILE A 288 5.87 61.80 42.33
N GLN A 289 4.91 62.34 43.07
CA GLN A 289 4.93 63.70 43.62
C GLN A 289 4.91 63.62 45.14
#